data_AF-A0AAN5CSH4-F1
#
_entry.id   AF-A0AAN5CSH4-F1
#
_cell.length_a   1.000
_cell.length_b   1.000
_cell.length_c   1.000
_cell.angle_alpha   90.00
_cell.angle_beta   90.00
_cell.angle_gamma   90.00
#
_symmetry.space_group_name_H-M   'P 1'
#
loop_
_entity.id
_entity.type
_entity.pdbx_description
1 polymer ?
#
loop_
_entity_poly.entity_id
_entity_poly.type
_entity_poly.pdbx_seq_one_letter_code
_entity_poly.pdbx_strand_id
1 'polypeptide(L)'
;FRSSLPDRLRLTVHKRRQLDALRAMKRRDDHSDLIIRLQVLCNLPTPQSWRETLAADLPSLTLSAEAWEGRRMHFRAVHWVISTFWTQLPIEENPKVRCALLRLGLRLVTRSPFYYSDRMKDADATRAVLDLMDQRDLSMKERERALMLLQEILHYNGAEETGDRIVQLGMRMIEEHCTKTPHSVRELRRVVDCMRFGVIETYPSPSIGSLLEDDHVLPFLFDGIRCADGRLHRALSALLSTVLSFSPPVDRVTLVIRHYTQLKQAFHLMNARDLINFASHAEFAAIMATTPSLVELIYTRQKHSCEVHGEDWWNNWAYDDYSSIATYTMESVLSDAKQLENLLGYGFLNVARHFAFNRFDFSARRVNTFREILAKHPEWKGKFREMTYQGVEGNLTAELGRSIVEKPIRKACLYSIQDEEGQLW
;
A
#
# COMPACT_ATOMS: atom_id res chain seq x y z
N PHE A 1 -57.11 -22.49 11.19
CA PHE A 1 -56.06 -21.47 10.94
C PHE A 1 -55.96 -20.97 9.48
N ARG A 2 -57.03 -21.09 8.68
CA ARG A 2 -57.18 -20.36 7.41
C ARG A 2 -58.49 -19.58 7.46
N SER A 3 -58.53 -18.50 8.25
CA SER A 3 -59.66 -17.57 8.28
C SER A 3 -59.16 -16.15 8.08
N SER A 4 -59.62 -15.56 6.98
CA SER A 4 -59.89 -14.14 6.77
C SER A 4 -58.83 -13.13 7.27
N LEU A 5 -57.84 -12.86 6.42
CA LEU A 5 -57.27 -11.52 6.37
C LEU A 5 -58.41 -10.54 6.01
N PRO A 6 -58.67 -9.48 6.81
CA PRO A 6 -59.73 -8.50 6.56
C PRO A 6 -59.66 -7.96 5.12
N ASP A 7 -60.80 -7.79 4.45
CA ASP A 7 -60.85 -7.40 3.03
C ASP A 7 -60.09 -6.09 2.72
N ARG A 8 -59.95 -5.20 3.70
CA ARG A 8 -59.08 -4.01 3.61
C ARG A 8 -57.59 -4.36 3.43
N LEU A 9 -57.07 -5.37 4.13
CA LEU A 9 -55.69 -5.84 3.97
C LEU A 9 -55.48 -6.55 2.62
N ARG A 10 -56.47 -7.29 2.13
CA ARG A 10 -56.43 -7.91 0.78
C ARG A 10 -56.41 -6.89 -0.35
N LEU A 11 -57.23 -5.84 -0.26
CA LEU A 11 -57.22 -4.71 -1.21
C LEU A 11 -55.89 -3.95 -1.20
N THR A 12 -55.27 -3.80 -0.02
CA THR A 12 -53.97 -3.13 0.12
C THR A 12 -52.82 -3.97 -0.45
N VAL A 13 -52.84 -5.29 -0.23
CA VAL A 13 -51.86 -6.22 -0.82
C VAL A 13 -52.03 -6.34 -2.33
N HIS A 14 -53.26 -6.36 -2.84
CA HIS A 14 -53.53 -6.41 -4.29
C HIS A 14 -53.07 -5.12 -4.99
N LYS A 15 -53.39 -3.94 -4.43
CA LYS A 15 -52.89 -2.66 -4.95
C LYS A 15 -51.36 -2.57 -4.91
N ARG A 16 -50.72 -3.06 -3.84
CA ARG A 16 -49.25 -3.16 -3.79
C ARG A 16 -48.71 -4.08 -4.88
N ARG A 17 -49.31 -5.26 -5.10
CA ARG A 17 -48.91 -6.19 -6.17
C ARG A 17 -49.08 -5.59 -7.57
N GLN A 18 -50.16 -4.84 -7.82
CA GLN A 18 -50.37 -4.14 -9.09
C GLN A 18 -49.36 -3.00 -9.29
N LEU A 19 -49.08 -2.23 -8.23
CA LEU A 19 -48.06 -1.17 -8.27
C LEU A 19 -46.67 -1.76 -8.50
N ASP A 20 -46.36 -2.89 -7.86
CA ASP A 20 -45.10 -3.62 -8.03
C ASP A 20 -44.99 -4.23 -9.43
N ALA A 21 -46.10 -4.72 -10.00
CA ALA A 21 -46.16 -5.22 -11.39
C ALA A 21 -45.98 -4.09 -12.41
N LEU A 22 -46.64 -2.94 -12.24
CA LEU A 22 -46.47 -1.76 -13.09
C LEU A 22 -45.04 -1.21 -12.99
N ARG A 23 -44.47 -1.17 -11.79
CA ARG A 23 -43.05 -0.84 -11.58
C ARG A 23 -42.14 -1.86 -12.26
N ALA A 24 -42.46 -3.15 -12.21
CA ALA A 24 -41.69 -4.19 -12.88
C ALA A 24 -41.77 -4.10 -14.41
N MET A 25 -42.94 -3.80 -14.98
CA MET A 25 -43.11 -3.57 -16.41
C MET A 25 -42.34 -2.33 -16.88
N LYS A 26 -42.54 -1.17 -16.22
CA LYS A 26 -41.80 0.06 -16.52
C LYS A 26 -40.27 -0.14 -16.47
N ARG A 27 -39.78 -0.90 -15.48
CA ARG A 27 -38.34 -1.22 -15.37
C ARG A 27 -37.84 -2.13 -16.50
N ARG A 28 -38.67 -3.08 -16.95
CA ARG A 28 -38.32 -3.97 -18.08
C ARG A 28 -38.19 -3.16 -19.37
N ASP A 29 -39.08 -2.19 -19.55
CA ASP A 29 -39.03 -1.25 -20.67
C ASP A 29 -37.79 -0.36 -20.60
N ASP A 30 -37.43 0.17 -19.42
CA ASP A 30 -36.20 0.95 -19.22
C ASP A 30 -34.92 0.13 -19.52
N HIS A 31 -34.89 -1.17 -19.19
CA HIS A 31 -33.76 -2.06 -19.50
C HIS A 31 -33.62 -2.32 -21.00
N SER A 32 -34.75 -2.59 -21.66
CA SER A 32 -34.80 -2.78 -23.10
C SER A 32 -34.42 -1.49 -23.84
N ASP A 33 -34.88 -0.32 -23.37
CA ASP A 33 -34.53 0.98 -23.95
C ASP A 33 -33.03 1.27 -23.81
N LEU A 34 -32.42 0.99 -22.65
CA LEU A 34 -30.97 1.13 -22.47
C LEU A 34 -30.20 0.20 -23.42
N ILE A 35 -30.60 -1.06 -23.55
CA ILE A 35 -29.95 -2.02 -24.45
C ILE A 35 -30.08 -1.54 -25.91
N ILE A 36 -31.27 -1.13 -26.33
CA ILE A 36 -31.51 -0.64 -27.70
C ILE A 36 -30.68 0.61 -27.96
N ARG A 37 -30.66 1.58 -27.05
CA ARG A 37 -29.86 2.81 -27.20
C ARG A 37 -28.37 2.51 -27.27
N LEU A 38 -27.86 1.56 -26.48
CA LEU A 38 -26.48 1.10 -26.60
C LEU A 38 -26.23 0.38 -27.93
N GLN A 39 -27.16 -0.43 -28.42
CA GLN A 39 -27.04 -1.05 -29.75
C GLN A 39 -27.01 0.01 -30.86
N VAL A 40 -27.85 1.04 -30.79
CA VAL A 40 -27.87 2.14 -31.75
C VAL A 40 -26.56 2.93 -31.67
N LEU A 41 -26.13 3.28 -30.46
CA LEU A 41 -24.97 4.11 -30.23
C LEU A 41 -23.65 3.41 -30.59
N CYS A 42 -23.55 2.09 -30.36
CA CYS A 42 -22.32 1.32 -30.52
C CYS A 42 -22.24 0.49 -31.81
N ASN A 43 -23.37 0.00 -32.34
CA ASN A 43 -23.37 -1.04 -33.38
C ASN A 43 -24.05 -0.60 -34.68
N LEU A 44 -24.73 0.55 -34.71
CA LEU A 44 -25.40 1.04 -35.91
C LEU A 44 -24.68 2.29 -36.48
N PRO A 45 -24.56 2.41 -37.82
CA PRO A 45 -24.04 3.60 -38.47
C PRO A 45 -25.03 4.75 -38.28
N THR A 46 -24.81 5.54 -37.22
CA THR A 46 -25.73 6.58 -36.76
C THR A 46 -25.08 7.96 -36.93
N PRO A 47 -25.79 8.99 -37.44
CA PRO A 47 -25.22 10.34 -37.57
C PRO A 47 -24.69 10.88 -36.24
N GLN A 48 -23.57 11.61 -36.27
CA GLN A 48 -22.88 12.04 -35.05
C GLN A 48 -23.75 12.89 -34.12
N SER A 49 -24.57 13.78 -34.68
CA SER A 49 -25.53 14.61 -33.91
C SER A 49 -26.56 13.76 -33.15
N TRP A 50 -26.97 12.63 -33.71
CA TRP A 50 -27.90 11.70 -33.07
C TRP A 50 -27.20 10.89 -31.98
N ARG A 51 -25.95 10.47 -32.21
CA ARG A 51 -25.12 9.80 -31.19
C ARG A 51 -24.90 10.70 -29.98
N GLU A 52 -24.62 11.98 -30.20
CA GLU A 52 -24.48 12.97 -29.12
C GLU A 52 -25.79 13.17 -28.34
N THR A 53 -26.93 13.23 -29.04
CA THR A 53 -28.25 13.36 -28.41
C THR A 53 -28.59 12.12 -27.57
N LEU A 54 -28.39 10.93 -28.13
CA LEU A 54 -28.58 9.66 -27.42
C LEU A 54 -27.65 9.54 -26.21
N ALA A 55 -26.39 9.97 -26.34
CA ALA A 55 -25.41 9.98 -25.27
C ALA A 55 -25.81 10.93 -24.14
N ALA A 56 -26.33 12.12 -24.46
CA ALA A 56 -26.81 13.09 -23.47
C ALA A 56 -27.97 12.53 -22.61
N ASP A 57 -28.77 11.61 -23.16
CA ASP A 57 -29.89 10.98 -22.46
C ASP A 57 -29.49 9.78 -21.59
N LEU A 58 -28.36 9.11 -21.86
CA LEU A 58 -27.91 7.93 -21.10
C LEU A 58 -27.86 8.14 -19.56
N PRO A 59 -27.42 9.31 -19.04
CA PRO A 59 -27.45 9.60 -17.60
C PRO A 59 -28.86 9.61 -16.99
N SER A 60 -29.90 9.93 -17.74
CA SER A 60 -31.28 9.97 -17.23
C SER A 60 -31.86 8.56 -17.03
N LEU A 61 -31.54 7.64 -17.94
CA LEU A 61 -31.93 6.22 -17.89
C LEU A 61 -31.17 5.43 -16.82
N THR A 62 -30.02 5.95 -16.38
CA THR A 62 -29.26 5.38 -15.27
C THR A 62 -29.62 5.98 -13.92
N LEU A 63 -30.37 7.09 -13.87
CA LEU A 63 -30.97 7.57 -12.62
C LEU A 63 -32.24 6.77 -12.29
N SER A 64 -33.05 6.40 -13.28
CA SER A 64 -34.14 5.42 -13.07
C SER A 64 -33.59 4.04 -12.67
N ALA A 65 -32.33 3.76 -13.01
CA ALA A 65 -31.60 2.58 -12.59
C ALA A 65 -31.26 2.49 -11.11
N GLU A 66 -31.36 3.59 -10.34
CA GLU A 66 -31.21 3.50 -8.88
C GLU A 66 -32.25 2.60 -8.21
N ALA A 67 -33.39 2.37 -8.87
CA ALA A 67 -34.40 1.41 -8.45
C ALA A 67 -34.10 -0.08 -8.79
N TRP A 68 -32.92 -0.40 -9.34
CA TRP A 68 -32.52 -1.77 -9.72
C TRP A 68 -32.05 -2.64 -8.54
N GLU A 69 -31.91 -2.07 -7.35
CA GLU A 69 -31.45 -2.73 -6.10
C GLU A 69 -32.38 -3.86 -5.62
N GLY A 70 -33.64 -3.87 -6.08
CA GLY A 70 -34.66 -4.74 -5.51
C GLY A 70 -34.65 -6.21 -5.97
N ARG A 71 -34.02 -6.55 -7.10
CA ARG A 71 -33.89 -7.95 -7.60
C ARG A 71 -33.01 -8.02 -8.84
N ARG A 72 -32.21 -9.10 -8.89
CA ARG A 72 -31.32 -9.55 -9.98
C ARG A 72 -31.81 -9.11 -11.36
N MET A 73 -31.22 -8.03 -11.89
CA MET A 73 -31.11 -7.87 -13.34
C MET A 73 -30.48 -9.17 -13.88
N HIS A 74 -30.94 -9.71 -15.01
CA HIS A 74 -30.33 -10.92 -15.55
C HIS A 74 -28.84 -10.64 -15.73
N PHE A 75 -27.99 -11.42 -15.05
CA PHE A 75 -26.52 -11.30 -15.07
C PHE A 75 -25.99 -11.12 -16.50
N ARG A 76 -26.62 -11.78 -17.47
CA ARG A 76 -26.33 -11.67 -18.91
C ARG A 76 -26.54 -10.27 -19.51
N ALA A 77 -27.58 -9.54 -19.13
CA ALA A 77 -27.85 -8.19 -19.65
C ALA A 77 -26.86 -7.16 -19.09
N VAL A 78 -26.58 -7.24 -17.78
CA VAL A 78 -25.54 -6.43 -17.12
C VAL A 78 -24.19 -6.71 -17.77
N HIS A 79 -23.81 -7.99 -17.87
CA HIS A 79 -22.57 -8.41 -18.52
C HIS A 79 -22.49 -7.96 -19.99
N TRP A 80 -23.57 -8.04 -20.77
CA TRP A 80 -23.60 -7.56 -22.14
C TRP A 80 -23.42 -6.04 -22.22
N VAL A 81 -24.12 -5.26 -21.38
CA VAL A 81 -23.98 -3.80 -21.35
C VAL A 81 -22.55 -3.40 -21.02
N ILE A 82 -21.95 -4.03 -20.00
CA ILE A 82 -20.58 -3.77 -19.59
C ILE A 82 -19.56 -4.21 -20.65
N SER A 83 -19.75 -5.39 -21.24
CA SER A 83 -18.87 -5.93 -22.27
C SER A 83 -18.94 -5.11 -23.57
N THR A 84 -20.13 -4.63 -23.94
CA THR A 84 -20.34 -3.72 -25.07
C THR A 84 -19.72 -2.36 -24.79
N PHE A 85 -19.91 -1.83 -23.58
CA PHE A 85 -19.30 -0.59 -23.14
C PHE A 85 -17.77 -0.64 -23.23
N TRP A 86 -17.14 -1.65 -22.62
CA TRP A 86 -15.68 -1.76 -22.56
C TRP A 86 -15.02 -2.00 -23.92
N THR A 87 -15.72 -2.64 -24.85
CA THR A 87 -15.21 -2.79 -26.23
C THR A 87 -15.33 -1.51 -27.04
N GLN A 88 -16.29 -0.66 -26.72
CA GLN A 88 -16.58 0.54 -27.51
C GLN A 88 -15.84 1.77 -26.97
N LEU A 89 -15.58 1.81 -25.67
CA LEU A 89 -14.91 2.93 -25.02
C LEU A 89 -13.53 3.28 -25.64
N PRO A 90 -12.65 2.32 -25.98
CA PRO A 90 -11.34 2.64 -26.57
C PRO A 90 -11.43 3.16 -28.02
N ILE A 91 -12.45 2.74 -28.76
CA ILE A 91 -12.64 3.08 -30.19
C ILE A 91 -13.59 4.26 -30.42
N GLU A 92 -14.29 4.75 -29.39
CA GLU A 92 -15.22 5.87 -29.52
C GLU A 92 -14.47 7.20 -29.68
N GLU A 93 -14.36 7.74 -30.88
CA GLU A 93 -13.66 9.00 -31.15
C GLU A 93 -14.38 10.25 -30.59
N ASN A 94 -15.71 10.20 -30.39
CA ASN A 94 -16.43 11.38 -29.90
C ASN A 94 -16.31 11.53 -28.37
N PRO A 95 -15.73 12.62 -27.86
CA PRO A 95 -15.48 12.78 -26.43
C PRO A 95 -16.76 12.87 -25.58
N LYS A 96 -17.86 13.42 -26.12
CA LYS A 96 -19.15 13.49 -25.41
C LYS A 96 -19.77 12.11 -25.26
N VAL A 97 -19.74 11.32 -26.32
CA VAL A 97 -20.23 9.93 -26.32
C VAL A 97 -19.38 9.06 -25.39
N ARG A 98 -18.05 9.17 -25.49
CA ARG A 98 -17.09 8.48 -24.61
C ARG A 98 -17.33 8.83 -23.13
N CYS A 99 -17.52 10.11 -22.81
CA CYS A 99 -17.81 10.58 -21.46
C CYS A 99 -19.15 10.05 -20.92
N ALA A 100 -20.21 10.05 -21.74
CA ALA A 100 -21.52 9.51 -21.36
C ALA A 100 -21.47 7.99 -21.13
N LEU A 101 -20.79 7.25 -22.01
CA LEU A 101 -20.53 5.83 -21.86
C LEU A 101 -19.78 5.57 -20.55
N LEU A 102 -18.73 6.33 -20.26
CA LEU A 102 -17.95 6.14 -19.04
C LEU A 102 -18.75 6.47 -17.79
N ARG A 103 -19.55 7.55 -17.78
CA ARG A 103 -20.48 7.86 -16.68
C ARG A 103 -21.46 6.71 -16.41
N LEU A 104 -21.95 6.06 -17.46
CA LEU A 104 -22.77 4.84 -17.36
C LEU A 104 -21.94 3.70 -16.75
N GLY A 105 -20.74 3.43 -17.27
CA GLY A 105 -19.80 2.43 -16.73
C GLY A 105 -19.56 2.62 -15.23
N LEU A 106 -19.18 3.82 -14.79
CA LEU A 106 -18.97 4.16 -13.38
C LEU A 106 -20.16 3.86 -12.48
N ARG A 107 -21.38 4.14 -12.96
CA ARG A 107 -22.60 3.84 -12.22
C ARG A 107 -22.83 2.33 -12.08
N LEU A 108 -22.46 1.55 -13.10
CA LEU A 108 -22.57 0.09 -13.08
C LEU A 108 -21.49 -0.55 -12.17
N VAL A 109 -20.26 -0.03 -12.16
CA VAL A 109 -19.13 -0.51 -11.32
C VAL A 109 -19.44 -0.43 -9.84
N THR A 110 -20.06 0.66 -9.39
CA THR A 110 -20.39 0.84 -7.96
C THR A 110 -21.35 -0.22 -7.38
N ARG A 111 -21.99 -1.04 -8.22
CA ARG A 111 -23.11 -1.91 -7.81
C ARG A 111 -22.86 -3.40 -7.89
N SER A 112 -21.85 -3.82 -8.65
CA SER A 112 -21.47 -5.22 -8.72
C SER A 112 -19.96 -5.27 -8.93
N PRO A 113 -19.16 -5.60 -7.90
CA PRO A 113 -17.72 -5.76 -8.10
C PRO A 113 -17.50 -6.80 -9.21
N PHE A 114 -16.84 -6.35 -10.27
CA PHE A 114 -16.65 -7.10 -11.50
C PHE A 114 -15.64 -8.20 -11.31
N TYR A 115 -16.06 -9.35 -10.80
CA TYR A 115 -15.13 -10.44 -10.58
C TYR A 115 -14.59 -11.10 -11.87
N TYR A 116 -15.09 -10.79 -13.08
CA TYR A 116 -14.90 -11.72 -14.23
C TYR A 116 -14.84 -11.17 -15.66
N SER A 117 -14.62 -9.87 -15.88
CA SER A 117 -14.47 -9.38 -17.26
C SER A 117 -13.00 -9.36 -17.66
N ASP A 118 -12.54 -10.34 -18.44
CA ASP A 118 -11.18 -10.33 -19.04
C ASP A 118 -10.92 -9.05 -19.86
N ARG A 119 -11.98 -8.35 -20.31
CA ARG A 119 -11.89 -7.05 -20.99
C ARG A 119 -11.56 -5.87 -20.08
N MET A 120 -11.79 -6.00 -18.77
CA MET A 120 -11.27 -5.02 -17.82
C MET A 120 -9.78 -5.22 -17.60
N LYS A 121 -9.19 -6.33 -18.09
CA LYS A 121 -7.76 -6.60 -18.07
C LYS A 121 -6.96 -5.93 -19.18
N ASP A 122 -7.65 -5.19 -20.03
CA ASP A 122 -7.05 -4.51 -21.16
C ASP A 122 -6.41 -3.18 -20.73
N ALA A 123 -5.18 -2.93 -21.16
CA ALA A 123 -4.49 -1.65 -20.96
C ALA A 123 -5.31 -0.46 -21.50
N ASP A 124 -6.15 -0.71 -22.52
CA ASP A 124 -7.10 0.27 -23.07
C ASP A 124 -8.12 0.78 -22.04
N ALA A 125 -8.53 -0.05 -21.08
CA ALA A 125 -9.46 0.37 -20.03
C ALA A 125 -8.80 1.41 -19.11
N THR A 126 -7.54 1.19 -18.73
CA THR A 126 -6.77 2.14 -17.92
C THR A 126 -6.58 3.46 -18.69
N ARG A 127 -6.16 3.41 -19.96
CA ARG A 127 -6.00 4.59 -20.81
C ARG A 127 -7.30 5.40 -20.92
N ALA A 128 -8.43 4.73 -21.16
CA ALA A 128 -9.71 5.42 -21.33
C ALA A 128 -10.19 6.10 -20.04
N VAL A 129 -9.94 5.50 -18.86
CA VAL A 129 -10.24 6.14 -17.57
C VAL A 129 -9.33 7.34 -17.33
N LEU A 130 -8.04 7.25 -17.69
CA LEU A 130 -7.10 8.38 -17.60
C LEU A 130 -7.47 9.52 -18.54
N ASP A 131 -7.82 9.23 -19.79
CA ASP A 131 -8.26 10.23 -20.77
C ASP A 131 -9.50 11.00 -20.28
N LEU A 132 -10.39 10.32 -19.55
CA LEU A 132 -11.50 10.98 -18.91
C LEU A 132 -11.07 11.81 -17.70
N MET A 133 -10.19 11.29 -16.85
CA MET A 133 -9.65 12.04 -15.71
C MET A 133 -8.89 13.31 -16.13
N ASP A 134 -8.37 13.35 -17.36
CA ASP A 134 -7.77 14.54 -17.98
C ASP A 134 -8.81 15.61 -18.39
N GLN A 135 -10.11 15.28 -18.42
CA GLN A 135 -11.19 16.21 -18.75
C GLN A 135 -11.51 17.14 -17.57
N ARG A 136 -11.46 18.46 -17.81
CA ARG A 136 -11.64 19.48 -16.77
C ARG A 136 -13.07 19.59 -16.24
N ASP A 137 -14.06 19.15 -17.01
CA ASP A 137 -15.50 19.31 -16.75
C ASP A 137 -16.12 18.18 -15.91
N LEU A 138 -15.32 17.22 -15.44
CA LEU A 138 -15.80 16.21 -14.50
C LEU A 138 -16.18 16.84 -13.16
N SER A 139 -17.41 16.54 -12.71
CA SER A 139 -17.82 16.85 -11.34
C SER A 139 -16.98 16.06 -10.32
N MET A 140 -16.86 16.56 -9.09
CA MET A 140 -16.13 15.87 -8.01
C MET A 140 -16.58 14.41 -7.82
N LYS A 141 -17.90 14.17 -7.84
CA LYS A 141 -18.49 12.84 -7.72
C LYS A 141 -18.12 11.90 -8.88
N GLU A 142 -17.90 12.44 -10.07
CA GLU A 142 -17.47 11.67 -11.24
C GLU A 142 -15.99 11.34 -11.16
N ARG A 143 -15.15 12.29 -10.73
CA ARG A 143 -13.73 12.05 -10.46
C ARG A 143 -13.54 10.99 -9.39
N GLU A 144 -14.27 11.06 -8.27
CA GLU A 144 -14.20 10.07 -7.19
C GLU A 144 -14.52 8.65 -7.71
N ARG A 145 -15.55 8.52 -8.55
CA ARG A 145 -15.95 7.25 -9.15
C ARG A 145 -14.91 6.76 -10.16
N ALA A 146 -14.38 7.64 -10.99
CA ALA A 146 -13.33 7.31 -11.96
C ALA A 146 -12.06 6.82 -11.26
N LEU A 147 -11.64 7.45 -10.16
CA LEU A 147 -10.54 6.97 -9.32
C LEU A 147 -10.83 5.60 -8.70
N MET A 148 -12.07 5.37 -8.25
CA MET A 148 -12.46 4.06 -7.72
C MET A 148 -12.34 2.98 -8.79
N LEU A 149 -12.84 3.25 -10.00
CA LEU A 149 -12.73 2.32 -11.12
C LEU A 149 -11.27 2.10 -11.52
N LEU A 150 -10.48 3.16 -11.59
CA LEU A 150 -9.05 3.07 -11.89
C LEU A 150 -8.34 2.17 -10.87
N GLN A 151 -8.56 2.39 -9.57
CA GLN A 151 -7.98 1.55 -8.52
C GLN A 151 -8.35 0.07 -8.68
N GLU A 152 -9.61 -0.24 -8.99
CA GLU A 152 -10.06 -1.62 -9.22
C GLU A 152 -9.37 -2.23 -10.44
N ILE A 153 -9.27 -1.50 -11.56
CA ILE A 153 -8.56 -1.96 -12.78
C ILE A 153 -7.09 -2.25 -12.45
N LEU A 154 -6.40 -1.32 -11.79
CA LEU A 154 -4.99 -1.46 -11.43
C LEU A 154 -4.73 -2.63 -10.48
N HIS A 155 -5.68 -2.94 -9.59
CA HIS A 155 -5.57 -4.09 -8.69
C HIS A 155 -5.50 -5.43 -9.43
N TYR A 156 -6.15 -5.55 -10.59
CA TYR A 156 -6.20 -6.79 -11.36
C TYR A 156 -5.15 -6.87 -12.46
N ASN A 157 -4.69 -5.74 -13.00
CA ASN A 157 -3.91 -5.73 -14.24
C ASN A 157 -2.54 -5.06 -14.11
N GLY A 158 -2.27 -4.44 -12.97
CA GLY A 158 -1.16 -3.50 -12.88
C GLY A 158 -1.43 -2.23 -13.69
N ALA A 159 -0.37 -1.47 -13.93
CA ALA A 159 -0.40 -0.12 -14.49
C ALA A 159 0.36 0.02 -15.82
N GLU A 160 1.05 -1.04 -16.27
CA GLU A 160 1.90 -1.14 -17.48
C GLU A 160 2.24 0.22 -18.16
N GLU A 161 1.93 0.39 -19.44
CA GLU A 161 2.24 1.56 -20.28
C GLU A 161 1.61 2.89 -19.80
N THR A 162 0.87 2.86 -18.69
CA THR A 162 0.15 4.02 -18.14
C THR A 162 0.67 4.49 -16.78
N GLY A 163 1.67 3.83 -16.20
CA GLY A 163 2.14 4.15 -14.85
C GLY A 163 2.59 5.61 -14.69
N ASP A 164 3.33 6.15 -15.67
CA ASP A 164 3.76 7.55 -15.65
C ASP A 164 2.57 8.52 -15.68
N ARG A 165 1.56 8.24 -16.52
CA ARG A 165 0.32 9.05 -16.57
C ARG A 165 -0.45 8.99 -15.26
N ILE A 166 -0.48 7.84 -14.59
CA ILE A 166 -1.13 7.68 -13.28
C ILE A 166 -0.40 8.49 -12.22
N VAL A 167 0.94 8.45 -12.21
CA VAL A 167 1.76 9.26 -11.30
C VAL A 167 1.51 10.75 -11.55
N GLN A 168 1.58 11.22 -12.81
CA GLN A 168 1.31 12.61 -13.17
C GLN A 168 -0.11 13.07 -12.81
N LEU A 169 -1.12 12.22 -13.01
CA LEU A 169 -2.48 12.50 -12.56
C LEU A 169 -2.51 12.70 -11.05
N GLY A 170 -1.88 11.82 -10.28
CA GLY A 170 -1.85 11.92 -8.84
C GLY A 170 -1.11 13.15 -8.32
N MET A 171 0.03 13.51 -8.94
CA MET A 171 0.76 14.74 -8.63
C MET A 171 -0.12 15.98 -8.83
N ARG A 172 -0.78 16.10 -9.99
CA ARG A 172 -1.71 17.22 -10.26
C ARG A 172 -2.86 17.29 -9.25
N MET A 173 -3.44 16.14 -8.88
CA MET A 173 -4.54 16.12 -7.89
C MET A 173 -4.08 16.50 -6.48
N ILE A 174 -2.86 16.15 -6.09
CA ILE A 174 -2.26 16.57 -4.82
C ILE A 174 -1.96 18.08 -4.85
N GLU A 175 -1.40 18.58 -5.95
CA GLU A 175 -1.20 20.03 -6.15
C GLU A 175 -2.53 20.80 -6.06
N GLU A 176 -3.58 20.33 -6.74
CA GLU A 176 -4.93 20.90 -6.68
C GLU A 176 -5.48 20.88 -5.24
N HIS A 177 -5.26 19.80 -4.49
CA HIS A 177 -5.63 19.70 -3.08
C HIS A 177 -4.96 20.79 -2.24
N CYS A 178 -3.66 20.98 -2.43
CA CYS A 178 -2.84 21.89 -1.64
C CYS A 178 -3.08 23.36 -2.00
N THR A 179 -3.43 23.67 -3.25
CA THR A 179 -3.43 25.05 -3.76
C THR A 179 -4.82 25.63 -4.08
N LYS A 180 -5.79 24.78 -4.44
CA LYS A 180 -7.06 25.25 -5.02
C LYS A 180 -8.28 24.76 -4.26
N THR A 181 -8.51 23.45 -4.24
CA THR A 181 -9.76 22.86 -3.75
C THR A 181 -9.46 21.61 -2.91
N PRO A 182 -9.85 21.59 -1.63
CA PRO A 182 -9.57 20.45 -0.77
C PRO A 182 -10.38 19.23 -1.21
N HIS A 183 -9.69 18.24 -1.77
CA HIS A 183 -10.18 16.88 -1.93
C HIS A 183 -10.48 16.18 -0.60
N SER A 184 -11.42 15.25 -0.61
CA SER A 184 -11.71 14.42 0.55
C SER A 184 -10.58 13.42 0.84
N VAL A 185 -10.43 13.05 2.11
CA VAL A 185 -9.49 12.02 2.57
C VAL A 185 -9.64 10.70 1.78
N ARG A 186 -10.88 10.33 1.44
CA ARG A 186 -11.17 9.11 0.67
C ARG A 186 -10.64 9.20 -0.76
N GLU A 187 -10.82 10.34 -1.42
CA GLU A 187 -10.30 10.58 -2.77
C GLU A 187 -8.78 10.56 -2.78
N LEU A 188 -8.14 11.29 -1.86
CA LEU A 188 -6.67 11.34 -1.76
C LEU A 188 -6.08 9.95 -1.51
N ARG A 189 -6.72 9.14 -0.66
CA ARG A 189 -6.28 7.75 -0.44
C ARG A 189 -6.26 6.96 -1.74
N ARG A 190 -7.31 7.07 -2.56
CA ARG A 190 -7.39 6.38 -3.85
C ARG A 190 -6.34 6.87 -4.83
N VAL A 191 -6.13 8.19 -4.89
CA VAL A 191 -5.06 8.80 -5.69
C VAL A 191 -3.72 8.19 -5.33
N VAL A 192 -3.39 8.15 -4.05
CA VAL A 192 -2.13 7.61 -3.52
C VAL A 192 -1.99 6.11 -3.81
N ASP A 193 -3.06 5.34 -3.64
CA ASP A 193 -3.07 3.91 -3.97
C ASP A 193 -2.84 3.68 -5.47
N CYS A 194 -3.48 4.47 -6.34
CA CYS A 194 -3.26 4.42 -7.80
C CYS A 194 -1.81 4.80 -8.17
N MET A 195 -1.27 5.89 -7.60
CA MET A 195 0.12 6.31 -7.81
C MET A 195 1.09 5.18 -7.45
N ARG A 196 0.82 4.45 -6.35
CA ARG A 196 1.66 3.33 -5.93
C ARG A 196 1.71 2.22 -6.99
N PHE A 197 0.58 1.87 -7.61
CA PHE A 197 0.58 0.94 -8.74
C PHE A 197 1.36 1.51 -9.93
N GLY A 198 1.19 2.80 -10.23
CA GLY A 198 1.94 3.47 -11.28
C GLY A 198 3.45 3.35 -11.10
N VAL A 199 3.95 3.59 -9.88
CA VAL A 199 5.38 3.49 -9.53
C VAL A 199 5.91 2.05 -9.62
N ILE A 200 5.16 1.05 -9.15
CA ILE A 200 5.60 -0.36 -9.15
C ILE A 200 5.87 -0.86 -10.58
N GLU A 201 5.02 -0.48 -11.52
CA GLU A 201 4.96 -1.08 -12.85
C GLU A 201 5.88 -0.40 -13.86
N THR A 202 6.30 0.84 -13.57
CA THR A 202 7.14 1.63 -14.48
C THR A 202 8.62 1.57 -14.13
N TYR A 203 9.09 0.65 -13.30
CA TYR A 203 10.50 0.65 -12.87
C TYR A 203 11.49 0.28 -14.00
N PRO A 204 12.53 1.10 -14.27
CA PRO A 204 12.81 2.43 -13.67
C PRO A 204 11.92 3.54 -14.27
N SER A 205 11.17 4.24 -13.41
CA SER A 205 10.21 5.26 -13.86
C SER A 205 10.85 6.64 -13.86
N PRO A 206 10.82 7.39 -14.98
CA PRO A 206 11.26 8.79 -14.99
C PRO A 206 10.43 9.66 -14.04
N SER A 207 9.20 9.25 -13.73
CA SER A 207 8.29 9.98 -12.84
C SER A 207 8.71 9.93 -11.36
N ILE A 208 9.59 9.00 -10.95
CA ILE A 208 10.10 8.94 -9.57
C ILE A 208 10.90 10.19 -9.25
N GLY A 209 11.81 10.62 -10.13
CA GLY A 209 12.57 11.85 -9.94
C GLY A 209 11.63 13.06 -9.80
N SER A 210 10.61 13.14 -10.66
CA SER A 210 9.61 14.22 -10.58
C SER A 210 8.85 14.21 -9.26
N LEU A 211 8.48 13.05 -8.70
CA LEU A 211 7.83 12.96 -7.39
C LEU A 211 8.72 13.48 -6.25
N LEU A 212 10.03 13.22 -6.32
CA LEU A 212 10.98 13.62 -5.30
C LEU A 212 11.38 15.09 -5.39
N GLU A 213 11.23 15.70 -6.57
CA GLU A 213 11.53 17.10 -6.83
C GLU A 213 10.29 18.02 -6.74
N ASP A 214 9.09 17.46 -6.64
CA ASP A 214 7.84 18.23 -6.62
C ASP A 214 7.61 18.95 -5.27
N ASP A 215 7.42 20.27 -5.35
CA ASP A 215 7.27 21.18 -4.21
C ASP A 215 5.98 20.97 -3.41
N HIS A 216 5.01 20.23 -3.93
CA HIS A 216 3.72 19.99 -3.28
C HIS A 216 3.57 18.54 -2.82
N VAL A 217 4.01 17.58 -3.63
CA VAL A 217 3.79 16.15 -3.38
C VAL A 217 4.62 15.67 -2.21
N LEU A 218 5.93 15.89 -2.21
CA LEU A 218 6.80 15.36 -1.16
C LEU A 218 6.47 15.97 0.23
N PRO A 219 6.24 17.29 0.37
CA PRO A 219 5.73 17.86 1.62
C PRO A 219 4.38 17.27 2.04
N PHE A 220 3.45 17.09 1.09
CA PHE A 220 2.15 16.46 1.37
C PHE A 220 2.31 15.02 1.89
N LEU A 221 3.22 14.23 1.32
CA LEU A 221 3.54 12.88 1.82
C LEU A 221 4.04 12.94 3.26
N PHE A 222 5.02 13.79 3.56
CA PHE A 222 5.57 13.90 4.92
C PHE A 222 4.54 14.39 5.94
N ASP A 223 3.78 15.43 5.62
CA ASP A 223 2.78 15.98 6.52
C ASP A 223 1.63 15.00 6.74
N GLY A 224 1.18 14.30 5.69
CA GLY A 224 0.14 13.30 5.83
C GLY A 224 0.58 12.05 6.61
N ILE A 225 1.87 11.68 6.56
CA ILE A 225 2.44 10.65 7.45
C ILE A 225 2.48 11.15 8.91
N ARG A 226 2.73 12.45 9.12
CA ARG A 226 2.79 13.07 10.45
C ARG A 226 1.43 13.31 11.09
N CYS A 227 0.37 13.43 10.30
CA CYS A 227 -0.98 13.71 10.79
C CYS A 227 -1.56 12.54 11.61
N ALA A 228 -1.99 12.84 12.83
CA ALA A 228 -2.50 11.88 13.82
C ALA A 228 -3.82 11.18 13.40
N ASP A 229 -4.55 11.72 12.43
CA ASP A 229 -5.85 11.18 12.01
C ASP A 229 -5.78 9.84 11.26
N GLY A 230 -4.56 9.33 10.97
CA GLY A 230 -4.27 7.94 10.59
C GLY A 230 -4.88 7.41 9.29
N ARG A 231 -5.88 8.09 8.73
CA ARG A 231 -6.66 7.61 7.57
C ARG A 231 -5.87 7.57 6.27
N LEU A 232 -4.88 8.46 6.13
CA LEU A 232 -3.96 8.51 4.99
C LEU A 232 -2.57 7.94 5.30
N HIS A 233 -2.16 7.93 6.58
CA HIS A 233 -0.82 7.54 7.00
C HIS A 233 -0.33 6.27 6.29
N ARG A 234 -1.12 5.19 6.35
CA ARG A 234 -0.71 3.91 5.75
C ARG A 234 -0.55 3.96 4.23
N ALA A 235 -1.44 4.67 3.53
CA ALA A 235 -1.35 4.79 2.07
C ALA A 235 -0.14 5.64 1.66
N LEU A 236 0.09 6.76 2.36
CA LEU A 236 1.22 7.66 2.09
C LEU A 236 2.56 7.01 2.45
N SER A 237 2.66 6.33 3.60
CA SER A 237 3.84 5.55 3.99
C SER A 237 4.14 4.46 2.96
N ALA A 238 3.12 3.75 2.47
CA ALA A 238 3.28 2.72 1.45
C ALA A 238 3.73 3.30 0.10
N LEU A 239 3.17 4.44 -0.33
CA LEU A 239 3.61 5.14 -1.54
C LEU A 239 5.05 5.61 -1.40
N LEU A 240 5.39 6.32 -0.32
CA LEU A 240 6.75 6.81 -0.08
C LEU A 240 7.76 5.65 -0.05
N SER A 241 7.44 4.58 0.68
CA SER A 241 8.27 3.37 0.69
C SER A 241 8.46 2.80 -0.72
N THR A 242 7.39 2.73 -1.52
CA THR A 242 7.46 2.22 -2.89
C THR A 242 8.34 3.12 -3.77
N VAL A 243 8.11 4.44 -3.75
CA VAL A 243 8.92 5.43 -4.48
C VAL A 243 10.39 5.26 -4.15
N LEU A 244 10.74 5.16 -2.86
CA LEU A 244 12.13 5.03 -2.45
C LEU A 244 12.72 3.66 -2.78
N SER A 245 11.98 2.55 -2.64
CA SER A 245 12.48 1.24 -3.03
C SER A 245 12.83 1.15 -4.53
N PHE A 246 12.13 1.92 -5.36
CA PHE A 246 12.38 2.03 -6.80
C PHE A 246 13.19 3.27 -7.20
N SER A 247 13.62 4.10 -6.25
CA SER A 247 14.52 5.23 -6.54
C SER A 247 15.97 4.74 -6.65
N PRO A 248 16.79 5.26 -7.56
CA PRO A 248 18.22 4.96 -7.58
C PRO A 248 18.91 5.50 -6.30
N PRO A 249 20.07 4.94 -5.90
CA PRO A 249 20.76 5.36 -4.67
C PRO A 249 21.05 6.88 -4.61
N VAL A 250 21.37 7.51 -5.74
CA VAL A 250 21.65 8.96 -5.82
C VAL A 250 20.44 9.81 -5.40
N ASP A 251 19.24 9.42 -5.80
CA ASP A 251 18.00 10.15 -5.47
C ASP A 251 17.66 9.97 -3.99
N ARG A 252 17.86 8.76 -3.46
CA ARG A 252 17.63 8.46 -2.04
C ARG A 252 18.60 9.24 -1.15
N VAL A 253 19.88 9.30 -1.51
CA VAL A 253 20.88 10.14 -0.82
C VAL A 253 20.50 11.62 -0.90
N THR A 254 20.09 12.10 -2.07
CA THR A 254 19.64 13.50 -2.25
C THR A 254 18.45 13.82 -1.36
N LEU A 255 17.48 12.91 -1.26
CA LEU A 255 16.32 13.04 -0.38
C LEU A 255 16.72 13.04 1.10
N VAL A 256 17.66 12.18 1.52
CA VAL A 256 18.21 12.21 2.88
C VAL A 256 18.84 13.56 3.17
N ILE A 257 19.67 14.09 2.27
CA ILE A 257 20.36 15.38 2.47
C ILE A 257 19.35 16.53 2.57
N ARG A 258 18.36 16.59 1.69
CA ARG A 258 17.39 17.70 1.62
C ARG A 258 16.31 17.63 2.70
N HIS A 259 15.88 16.43 3.09
CA HIS A 259 14.70 16.21 3.94
C HIS A 259 14.98 15.40 5.21
N TYR A 260 16.23 15.41 5.70
CA TYR A 260 16.65 14.66 6.88
C TYR A 260 15.70 14.84 8.08
N THR A 261 15.31 16.08 8.39
CA THR A 261 14.45 16.40 9.54
C THR A 261 13.05 15.80 9.37
N GLN A 262 12.47 15.92 8.18
CA GLN A 262 11.15 15.38 7.86
C GLN A 262 11.15 13.86 7.89
N LEU A 263 12.20 13.22 7.33
CA LEU A 263 12.39 11.77 7.38
C LEU A 263 12.50 11.27 8.81
N LYS A 264 13.34 11.91 9.62
CA LYS A 264 13.47 11.60 11.04
C LYS A 264 12.12 11.67 11.74
N GLN A 265 11.35 12.74 11.54
CA GLN A 265 10.03 12.88 12.16
C GLN A 265 9.06 11.81 11.68
N ALA A 266 9.03 11.52 10.37
CA ALA A 266 8.19 10.48 9.80
C ALA A 266 8.53 9.10 10.39
N PHE A 267 9.82 8.77 10.54
CA PHE A 267 10.26 7.50 11.12
C PHE A 267 9.81 7.28 12.57
N HIS A 268 9.70 8.35 13.38
CA HIS A 268 9.18 8.21 14.75
C HIS A 268 7.69 7.81 14.78
N LEU A 269 6.95 8.13 13.71
CA LEU A 269 5.51 7.95 13.62
C LEU A 269 5.11 6.69 12.84
N MET A 270 6.04 6.10 12.10
CA MET A 270 5.83 4.86 11.37
C MET A 270 5.81 3.64 12.31
N ASN A 271 5.06 2.62 11.88
CA ASN A 271 5.11 1.29 12.50
C ASN A 271 6.28 0.47 11.95
N ALA A 272 6.53 -0.71 12.53
CA ALA A 272 7.65 -1.57 12.17
C ALA A 272 7.64 -1.97 10.68
N ARG A 273 6.46 -2.32 10.16
CA ARG A 273 6.27 -2.79 8.79
C ARG A 273 6.54 -1.70 7.75
N ASP A 274 6.23 -0.45 8.09
CA ASP A 274 6.57 0.67 7.22
C ASP A 274 8.07 0.95 7.31
N LEU A 275 8.62 1.01 8.54
CA LEU A 275 10.04 1.30 8.79
C LEU A 275 11.02 0.28 8.18
N ILE A 276 10.69 -1.01 8.19
CA ILE A 276 11.60 -2.05 7.69
C ILE A 276 11.93 -1.86 6.20
N ASN A 277 10.97 -1.39 5.40
CA ASN A 277 11.20 -1.13 3.99
C ASN A 277 12.25 -0.03 3.81
N PHE A 278 12.19 1.04 4.62
CA PHE A 278 13.23 2.08 4.61
C PHE A 278 14.56 1.56 5.12
N ALA A 279 14.57 0.85 6.25
CA ALA A 279 15.78 0.31 6.86
C ALA A 279 16.54 -0.65 5.92
N SER A 280 15.86 -1.31 4.99
CA SER A 280 16.52 -2.18 4.01
C SER A 280 17.55 -1.46 3.12
N HIS A 281 17.48 -0.12 3.04
CA HIS A 281 18.42 0.73 2.34
C HIS A 281 19.39 1.44 3.32
N ALA A 282 20.69 1.37 3.02
CA ALA A 282 21.75 1.77 3.93
C ALA A 282 21.66 3.24 4.38
N GLU A 283 21.32 4.15 3.46
CA GLU A 283 21.21 5.58 3.72
C GLU A 283 20.08 5.94 4.70
N PHE A 284 18.96 5.20 4.71
CA PHE A 284 17.88 5.41 5.69
C PHE A 284 18.17 4.70 7.00
N ALA A 285 18.76 3.50 6.96
CA ALA A 285 19.26 2.82 8.16
C ALA A 285 20.30 3.69 8.90
N ALA A 286 21.14 4.43 8.18
CA ALA A 286 22.08 5.38 8.77
C ALA A 286 21.39 6.51 9.54
N ILE A 287 20.21 6.99 9.11
CA ILE A 287 19.41 7.96 9.89
C ILE A 287 19.01 7.35 11.23
N MET A 288 18.54 6.10 11.21
CA MET A 288 18.15 5.37 12.43
C MET A 288 19.34 5.19 13.36
N ALA A 289 20.49 4.79 12.81
CA ALA A 289 21.71 4.56 13.57
C ALA A 289 22.24 5.84 14.21
N THR A 290 22.16 6.97 13.51
CA THR A 290 22.72 8.26 13.96
C THR A 290 21.76 9.10 14.80
N THR A 291 20.50 8.68 14.95
CA THR A 291 19.48 9.41 15.71
C THR A 291 19.18 8.71 17.04
N PRO A 292 19.65 9.23 18.19
CA PRO A 292 19.49 8.56 19.49
C PRO A 292 18.04 8.20 19.84
N SER A 293 17.09 9.09 19.56
CA SER A 293 15.67 8.85 19.84
C SER A 293 15.06 7.74 18.98
N LEU A 294 15.58 7.51 17.76
CA LEU A 294 15.17 6.37 16.92
C LEU A 294 15.83 5.08 17.38
N VAL A 295 17.11 5.12 17.79
CA VAL A 295 17.82 3.97 18.39
C VAL A 295 17.05 3.48 19.62
N GLU A 296 16.69 4.39 20.53
CA GLU A 296 15.92 4.10 21.72
C GLU A 296 14.52 3.57 21.39
N LEU A 297 13.84 4.16 20.40
CA LEU A 297 12.54 3.67 19.93
C LEU A 297 12.61 2.23 19.40
N ILE A 298 13.58 1.95 18.52
CA ILE A 298 13.78 0.62 17.92
C ILE A 298 14.09 -0.39 19.02
N TYR A 299 15.03 -0.07 19.91
CA TYR A 299 15.39 -0.95 21.03
C TYR A 299 14.21 -1.22 21.97
N THR A 300 13.50 -0.18 22.38
CA THR A 300 12.37 -0.29 23.33
C THR A 300 11.26 -1.15 22.74
N ARG A 301 10.90 -0.93 21.47
CA ARG A 301 9.86 -1.71 20.79
C ARG A 301 10.31 -3.14 20.48
N GLN A 302 11.58 -3.35 20.15
CA GLN A 302 12.16 -4.68 20.03
C GLN A 302 12.06 -5.42 21.37
N LYS A 303 12.50 -4.82 22.47
CA LYS A 303 12.53 -5.44 23.81
C LYS A 303 11.13 -5.78 24.32
N HIS A 304 10.17 -4.86 24.23
CA HIS A 304 8.80 -5.14 24.64
C HIS A 304 8.15 -6.26 23.81
N SER A 305 8.56 -6.42 22.56
CA SER A 305 8.09 -7.55 21.72
C SER A 305 8.77 -8.87 22.09
N CYS A 306 9.98 -8.86 22.68
CA CYS A 306 10.66 -10.07 23.19
C CYS A 306 10.02 -10.65 24.46
N GLU A 307 9.32 -9.83 25.27
CA GLU A 307 8.76 -10.25 26.56
C GLU A 307 7.31 -10.76 26.44
N VAL A 308 6.61 -10.46 25.34
CA VAL A 308 5.25 -10.97 25.05
C VAL A 308 5.36 -12.33 24.35
N HIS A 309 5.87 -13.33 25.08
CA HIS A 309 5.68 -14.74 24.71
C HIS A 309 4.26 -15.17 25.09
N GLY A 310 3.29 -14.77 24.27
CA GLY A 310 1.92 -15.32 24.26
C GLY A 310 1.65 -15.97 22.91
N GLU A 311 0.81 -17.01 22.88
CA GLU A 311 0.45 -17.86 21.73
C GLU A 311 -0.20 -17.13 20.52
N ASP A 312 -0.12 -15.81 20.46
CA ASP A 312 -0.66 -14.98 19.40
C ASP A 312 0.34 -14.90 18.24
N TRP A 313 0.22 -15.85 17.33
CA TRP A 313 0.97 -15.93 16.06
C TRP A 313 0.99 -14.64 15.22
N TRP A 314 0.05 -13.70 15.43
CA TRP A 314 0.04 -12.38 14.81
C TRP A 314 1.12 -11.43 15.36
N ASN A 315 1.54 -11.59 16.62
CA ASN A 315 2.61 -10.77 17.22
C ASN A 315 4.01 -11.13 16.69
N ASN A 316 4.16 -12.29 16.05
CA ASN A 316 5.43 -12.73 15.48
C ASN A 316 5.90 -11.83 14.32
N TRP A 317 4.99 -11.23 13.55
CA TRP A 317 5.36 -10.49 12.34
C TRP A 317 5.98 -9.13 12.67
N ALA A 318 5.38 -8.39 13.61
CA ALA A 318 5.93 -7.11 14.07
C ALA A 318 7.28 -7.29 14.79
N TYR A 319 7.51 -8.46 15.38
CA TYR A 319 8.76 -8.81 16.05
C TYR A 319 9.89 -9.11 15.06
N ASP A 320 9.59 -9.82 13.97
CA ASP A 320 10.51 -9.99 12.84
C ASP A 320 10.92 -8.63 12.24
N ASP A 321 9.97 -7.68 12.19
CA ASP A 321 10.23 -6.36 11.61
C ASP A 321 11.26 -5.55 12.42
N TYR A 322 11.07 -5.34 13.73
CA TYR A 322 12.02 -4.57 14.55
C TYR A 322 13.38 -5.25 14.67
N SER A 323 13.42 -6.58 14.75
CA SER A 323 14.68 -7.32 14.78
C SER A 323 15.45 -7.16 13.46
N SER A 324 14.73 -7.11 12.35
CA SER A 324 15.32 -6.86 11.03
C SER A 324 15.78 -5.40 10.88
N ILE A 325 14.97 -4.43 11.33
CA ILE A 325 15.36 -3.01 11.39
C ILE A 325 16.64 -2.82 12.20
N ALA A 326 16.74 -3.43 13.38
CA ALA A 326 17.94 -3.37 14.22
C ALA A 326 19.17 -3.98 13.51
N THR A 327 19.00 -5.10 12.81
CA THR A 327 20.06 -5.69 11.98
C THR A 327 20.52 -4.71 10.90
N TYR A 328 19.59 -4.14 10.11
CA TYR A 328 19.93 -3.18 9.06
C TYR A 328 20.59 -1.92 9.63
N THR A 329 20.14 -1.47 10.80
CA THR A 329 20.74 -0.33 11.52
C THR A 329 22.19 -0.61 11.87
N MET A 330 22.50 -1.80 12.43
CA MET A 330 23.88 -2.21 12.71
C MET A 330 24.70 -2.39 11.42
N GLU A 331 24.12 -2.98 10.37
CA GLU A 331 24.77 -3.18 9.08
C GLU A 331 25.22 -1.84 8.47
N SER A 332 24.37 -0.81 8.56
CA SER A 332 24.65 0.53 8.00
C SER A 332 25.85 1.25 8.62
N VAL A 333 26.29 0.82 9.81
CA VAL A 333 27.42 1.43 10.54
C VAL A 333 28.58 0.47 10.75
N LEU A 334 28.64 -0.64 10.01
CA LEU A 334 29.75 -1.60 10.13
C LEU A 334 31.13 -0.93 9.93
N SER A 335 31.23 0.10 9.10
CA SER A 335 32.47 0.86 8.87
C SER A 335 32.81 1.88 9.96
N ASP A 336 31.87 2.22 10.85
CA ASP A 336 32.05 3.17 11.94
C ASP A 336 32.08 2.42 13.29
N ALA A 337 33.29 2.12 13.76
CA ALA A 337 33.50 1.34 14.98
C ALA A 337 32.84 1.99 16.21
N LYS A 338 32.88 3.33 16.31
CA LYS A 338 32.31 4.05 17.47
C LYS A 338 30.79 3.98 17.44
N GLN A 339 30.19 4.18 16.26
CA GLN A 339 28.73 4.10 16.16
C GLN A 339 28.21 2.68 16.33
N LEU A 340 28.94 1.68 15.82
CA LEU A 340 28.63 0.28 16.07
C LEU A 340 28.72 -0.06 17.56
N GLU A 341 29.79 0.35 18.25
CA GLU A 341 29.95 0.16 19.69
C GLU A 341 28.78 0.78 20.48
N ASN A 342 28.35 1.99 20.11
CA ASN A 342 27.18 2.62 20.71
C ASN A 342 25.92 1.74 20.56
N LEU A 343 25.61 1.26 19.34
CA LEU A 343 24.44 0.39 19.11
C LEU A 343 24.53 -0.93 19.89
N LEU A 344 25.72 -1.53 19.98
CA LEU A 344 25.96 -2.72 20.79
C LEU A 344 25.75 -2.44 22.28
N GLY A 345 26.16 -1.27 22.76
CA GLY A 345 25.92 -0.78 24.11
C GLY A 345 24.43 -0.63 24.45
N TYR A 346 23.59 -0.23 23.48
CA TYR A 346 22.12 -0.26 23.62
C TYR A 346 21.55 -1.68 23.69
N GLY A 347 22.30 -2.70 23.27
CA GLY A 347 21.86 -4.09 23.30
C GLY A 347 21.25 -4.61 22.00
N PHE A 348 21.50 -3.94 20.86
CA PHE A 348 20.99 -4.36 19.55
C PHE A 348 21.40 -5.80 19.18
N LEU A 349 22.56 -6.28 19.65
CA LEU A 349 23.02 -7.64 19.41
C LEU A 349 22.07 -8.72 19.96
N ASN A 350 21.18 -8.37 20.90
CA ASN A 350 20.21 -9.30 21.47
C ASN A 350 19.22 -9.84 20.42
N VAL A 351 19.05 -9.17 19.28
CA VAL A 351 18.24 -9.70 18.15
C VAL A 351 18.76 -11.03 17.63
N ALA A 352 20.06 -11.33 17.83
CA ALA A 352 20.62 -12.62 17.43
C ALA A 352 19.88 -13.80 18.07
N ARG A 353 19.40 -13.64 19.31
CA ARG A 353 18.57 -14.66 19.99
C ARG A 353 17.31 -14.93 19.20
N HIS A 354 16.56 -13.89 18.82
CA HIS A 354 15.34 -14.05 18.01
C HIS A 354 15.58 -14.93 16.79
N PHE A 355 16.61 -14.57 16.03
CA PHE A 355 16.95 -15.23 14.78
C PHE A 355 17.43 -16.66 14.98
N ALA A 356 18.21 -16.95 16.02
CA ALA A 356 18.65 -18.31 16.33
C ALA A 356 17.50 -19.26 16.68
N PHE A 357 16.42 -18.76 17.28
CA PHE A 357 15.26 -19.57 17.68
C PHE A 357 14.12 -19.58 16.65
N ASN A 358 14.21 -18.76 15.58
CA ASN A 358 13.23 -18.76 14.51
C ASN A 358 13.49 -19.92 13.52
N ARG A 359 12.52 -20.84 13.40
CA ARG A 359 12.64 -22.05 12.55
C ARG A 359 12.79 -21.75 11.06
N PHE A 360 12.35 -20.58 10.61
CA PHE A 360 12.31 -20.22 9.19
C PHE A 360 13.33 -19.14 8.81
N ASP A 361 14.28 -18.83 9.69
CA ASP A 361 15.32 -17.85 9.38
C ASP A 361 16.53 -18.50 8.67
N PHE A 362 16.65 -18.20 7.38
CA PHE A 362 17.75 -18.64 6.52
C PHE A 362 18.54 -17.47 5.91
N SER A 363 18.46 -16.28 6.50
CA SER A 363 19.09 -15.08 5.91
C SER A 363 20.61 -15.08 6.05
N ALA A 364 21.32 -15.42 4.96
CA ALA A 364 22.78 -15.36 4.90
C ALA A 364 23.34 -13.94 5.15
N ARG A 365 22.66 -12.90 4.64
CA ARG A 365 23.05 -11.49 4.84
C ARG A 365 23.13 -11.13 6.33
N ARG A 366 22.13 -11.55 7.10
CA ARG A 366 22.04 -11.29 8.54
C ARG A 366 23.17 -11.99 9.32
N VAL A 367 23.43 -13.25 8.99
CA VAL A 367 24.52 -14.02 9.62
C VAL A 367 25.89 -13.43 9.28
N ASN A 368 26.07 -12.95 8.05
CA ASN A 368 27.29 -12.23 7.66
C ASN A 368 27.46 -10.94 8.46
N THR A 369 26.37 -10.18 8.68
CA THR A 369 26.39 -8.99 9.55
C THR A 369 26.88 -9.34 10.95
N PHE A 370 26.33 -10.40 11.58
CA PHE A 370 26.82 -10.85 12.89
C PHE A 370 28.27 -11.31 12.86
N ARG A 371 28.70 -12.02 11.81
CA ARG A 371 30.09 -12.47 11.66
C ARG A 371 31.04 -11.27 11.61
N GLU A 372 30.70 -10.24 10.86
CA GLU A 372 31.50 -9.00 10.76
C GLU A 372 31.55 -8.24 12.08
N ILE A 373 30.41 -8.12 12.78
CA ILE A 373 30.35 -7.52 14.12
C ILE A 373 31.28 -8.28 15.06
N LEU A 374 31.17 -9.61 15.13
CA LEU A 374 32.00 -10.44 16.03
C LEU A 374 33.48 -10.50 15.65
N ALA A 375 33.81 -10.21 14.39
CA ALA A 375 35.19 -10.07 13.95
C ALA A 375 35.80 -8.75 14.45
N LYS A 376 35.02 -7.66 14.42
CA LYS A 376 35.45 -6.32 14.89
C LYS A 376 35.39 -6.17 16.41
N HIS A 377 34.45 -6.86 17.05
CA HIS A 377 34.14 -6.77 18.47
C HIS A 377 34.17 -8.17 19.15
N PRO A 378 35.35 -8.81 19.24
CA PRO A 378 35.49 -10.18 19.73
C PRO A 378 35.07 -10.37 21.20
N GLU A 379 35.02 -9.30 21.99
CA GLU A 379 34.50 -9.28 23.36
C GLU A 379 33.03 -9.71 23.44
N TRP A 380 32.25 -9.53 22.37
CA TRP A 380 30.84 -9.94 22.32
C TRP A 380 30.62 -11.40 21.94
N LYS A 381 31.66 -12.15 21.55
CA LYS A 381 31.53 -13.57 21.14
C LYS A 381 30.92 -14.46 22.22
N GLY A 382 31.31 -14.25 23.48
CA GLY A 382 30.78 -15.04 24.61
C GLY A 382 29.28 -14.84 24.77
N LYS A 383 28.85 -13.58 24.87
CA LYS A 383 27.44 -13.21 24.99
C LYS A 383 26.62 -13.65 23.75
N PHE A 384 27.16 -13.48 22.54
CA PHE A 384 26.51 -13.95 21.32
C PHE A 384 26.26 -15.45 21.34
N ARG A 385 27.29 -16.24 21.72
CA ARG A 385 27.14 -17.68 21.90
C ARG A 385 26.04 -18.00 22.90
N GLU A 386 26.08 -17.44 24.10
CA GLU A 386 25.08 -17.67 25.16
C GLU A 386 23.64 -17.43 24.66
N MET A 387 23.45 -16.41 23.83
CA MET A 387 22.14 -16.07 23.25
C MET A 387 21.66 -17.02 22.15
N THR A 388 22.55 -17.72 21.46
CA THR A 388 22.24 -18.37 20.17
C THR A 388 22.55 -19.87 20.12
N TYR A 389 23.40 -20.40 21.00
CA TYR A 389 23.90 -21.78 20.90
C TYR A 389 22.82 -22.87 21.05
N GLN A 390 21.73 -22.58 21.76
CA GLN A 390 20.57 -23.47 21.92
C GLN A 390 19.49 -23.24 20.85
N GLY A 391 19.79 -22.45 19.82
CA GLY A 391 18.86 -22.19 18.73
C GLY A 391 18.54 -23.44 17.90
N VAL A 392 17.62 -23.27 16.95
CA VAL A 392 17.09 -24.35 16.11
C VAL A 392 18.22 -24.97 15.25
N GLU A 393 18.21 -26.30 15.09
CA GLU A 393 19.12 -27.02 14.19
C GLU A 393 18.89 -26.61 12.72
N GLY A 394 19.97 -26.41 11.96
CA GLY A 394 19.91 -25.91 10.58
C GLY A 394 19.72 -24.38 10.44
N ASN A 395 19.57 -23.66 11.56
CA ASN A 395 19.52 -22.19 11.54
C ASN A 395 20.94 -21.61 11.53
N LEU A 396 21.24 -20.78 10.53
CA LEU A 396 22.58 -20.22 10.31
C LEU A 396 23.07 -19.33 11.47
N THR A 397 22.18 -18.62 12.17
CA THR A 397 22.54 -17.80 13.34
C THR A 397 22.89 -18.68 14.54
N ALA A 398 22.12 -19.75 14.76
CA ALA A 398 22.39 -20.73 15.80
C ALA A 398 23.68 -21.52 15.53
N GLU A 399 23.95 -21.86 14.27
CA GLU A 399 25.20 -22.49 13.84
C GLU A 399 26.41 -21.57 14.06
N LEU A 400 26.29 -20.29 13.73
CA LEU A 400 27.32 -19.31 14.06
C LEU A 400 27.59 -19.28 15.58
N GLY A 401 26.55 -19.28 16.40
CA GLY A 401 26.66 -19.38 17.86
C GLY A 401 27.41 -20.63 18.33
N ARG A 402 27.03 -21.79 17.81
CA ARG A 402 27.66 -23.09 18.12
C ARG A 402 29.11 -23.19 17.65
N SER A 403 29.47 -22.48 16.58
CA SER A 403 30.84 -22.43 16.06
C SER A 403 31.82 -21.65 16.96
N ILE A 404 31.31 -20.81 17.85
CA ILE A 404 32.13 -20.03 18.79
C ILE A 404 32.60 -20.94 19.92
N VAL A 405 33.91 -21.13 20.00
CA VAL A 405 34.54 -21.91 21.07
C VAL A 405 34.28 -21.24 22.41
N GLU A 406 33.79 -22.03 23.37
CA GLU A 406 33.64 -21.59 24.75
C GLU A 406 35.02 -21.21 25.29
N LYS A 407 35.19 -19.95 25.70
CA LYS A 407 36.42 -19.56 26.40
C LYS A 407 36.48 -20.46 27.64
N PRO A 408 37.53 -21.28 27.79
CA PRO A 408 37.65 -22.10 28.99
C PRO A 408 37.58 -21.15 30.17
N ILE A 409 36.67 -21.42 31.10
CA ILE A 409 36.61 -20.72 32.38
C ILE A 409 38.02 -20.90 32.95
N ARG A 410 38.84 -19.83 32.93
CA ARG A 410 40.10 -19.85 33.64
C ARG A 410 39.69 -20.13 35.08
N LYS A 411 40.12 -21.28 35.64
CA LYS A 411 40.05 -21.50 37.08
C LYS A 411 40.49 -20.20 37.73
N ALA A 412 39.70 -19.64 38.64
CA ALA A 412 40.05 -18.42 39.33
C ALA A 412 41.45 -18.61 39.93
N CYS A 413 42.46 -18.07 39.27
CA CYS A 413 43.79 -17.99 39.82
C CYS A 413 43.72 -16.77 40.74
N LEU A 414 43.95 -16.97 42.02
CA LEU A 414 44.25 -15.89 42.93
C LEU A 414 45.47 -15.15 42.36
N TYR A 415 45.24 -13.97 41.79
CA TYR A 415 46.30 -13.05 41.47
C TYR A 415 46.63 -12.33 42.77
N SER A 416 47.76 -12.67 43.38
CA SER A 416 48.34 -11.81 44.40
C SER A 416 48.99 -10.62 43.70
N ILE A 417 48.51 -9.41 43.97
CA ILE A 417 49.23 -8.20 43.62
C ILE A 417 50.28 -8.02 44.70
N GLN A 418 51.55 -8.30 44.39
CA GLN A 418 52.66 -7.90 45.24
C GLN A 418 53.04 -6.47 44.88
N ASP A 419 53.10 -5.59 45.87
CA ASP A 419 53.76 -4.30 45.70
C ASP A 419 55.28 -4.47 45.56
N GLU A 420 55.99 -3.38 45.25
CA GLU A 420 57.45 -3.37 45.14
C GLU A 420 58.15 -3.69 46.49
N GLU A 421 57.40 -3.73 47.60
CA GLU A 421 57.86 -4.02 48.95
C GLU A 421 57.55 -5.47 49.39
N GLY A 422 56.91 -6.27 48.52
CA GLY A 422 56.59 -7.67 48.75
C GLY A 422 55.38 -7.94 49.66
N GLN A 423 54.55 -6.94 49.97
CA GLN A 423 53.30 -7.17 50.71
C GLN A 423 52.19 -7.72 49.80
N LEU A 424 51.53 -8.77 50.28
CA LEU A 424 50.39 -9.40 49.63
C LEU A 424 49.09 -8.71 50.08
N TRP A 425 48.33 -8.16 49.13
CA TRP A 425 46.96 -7.66 49.34
C TRP A 425 45.91 -8.67 48.87
#